data_AF-A7UBB9-F1
#
_entry.id   AF-A7UBB9-F1
#
_cell.length_a   1.000
_cell.length_b   1.000
_cell.length_c   1.000
_cell.angle_alpha   90.00
_cell.angle_beta   90.00
_cell.angle_gamma   90.00
#
_symmetry.space_group_name_H-M   'P 1'
#
loop_
_entity.id
_entity.type
_entity.pdbx_description
1 polymer ?
#
loop_
_entity_poly.entity_id
_entity_poly.type
_entity_poly.pdbx_seq_one_letter_code
_entity_poly.pdbx_strand_id
1 'polypeptide(L)'
;QASRFLIMRNKVRMICDCLAPPVKVTQDKRLDQPLSLCGSILRAPHGCHAQYMANMGSMASLVMSVTINEEDDKPDNDQQQSRKLWGLVVCHHSSHRFVPFPLRYACEFLIQVFGVQVNKEVELAAQLREKHILRTQTVLCDML
;
A
#
# COMPACT_ATOMS: atom_id res chain seq x y z
N GLN A 1 1.01 -3.85 -11.91
CA GLN A 1 0.78 -2.44 -11.51
C GLN A 1 -0.64 -2.18 -11.01
N ALA A 2 -1.71 -2.73 -11.64
CA ALA A 2 -3.10 -2.54 -11.22
C ALA A 2 -3.39 -2.77 -9.71
N SER A 3 -2.82 -3.82 -9.10
CA SER A 3 -2.99 -4.09 -7.66
C SER A 3 -2.45 -2.96 -6.76
N ARG A 4 -1.32 -2.35 -7.13
CA ARG A 4 -0.72 -1.24 -6.37
C ARG A 4 -1.64 -0.02 -6.36
N PHE A 5 -2.20 0.34 -7.51
CA PHE A 5 -3.18 1.42 -7.62
C PHE A 5 -4.43 1.16 -6.78
N LEU A 6 -4.96 -0.07 -6.84
CA LEU A 6 -6.17 -0.42 -6.10
C LEU A 6 -5.94 -0.42 -4.58
N ILE A 7 -4.74 -0.80 -4.12
CA ILE A 7 -4.36 -0.77 -2.70
C ILE A 7 -4.12 0.66 -2.22
N MET A 8 -3.69 1.58 -3.07
CA MET A 8 -3.66 3.01 -2.71
C MET A 8 -5.05 3.58 -2.44
N ARG A 9 -6.06 3.16 -3.23
CA ARG A 9 -7.46 3.55 -3.00
C ARG A 9 -8.07 2.81 -1.80
N ASN A 10 -7.79 1.52 -1.66
CA ASN A 10 -8.27 0.69 -0.56
C ASN A 10 -7.11 0.33 0.36
N LYS A 11 -6.85 1.21 1.33
CA LYS A 11 -5.65 1.17 2.18
C LYS A 11 -5.51 -0.10 3.00
N VAL A 12 -6.59 -0.84 3.24
CA VAL A 12 -6.59 -2.11 3.97
C VAL A 12 -7.31 -3.17 3.16
N ARG A 13 -6.68 -4.34 3.00
CA ARG A 13 -7.27 -5.51 2.33
C ARG A 13 -7.04 -6.76 3.15
N MET A 14 -8.10 -7.51 3.40
CA MET A 14 -8.06 -8.78 4.12
C MET A 14 -8.48 -9.93 3.20
N ILE A 15 -7.78 -11.06 3.31
CA ILE A 15 -8.18 -12.36 2.78
C ILE A 15 -8.19 -13.31 3.98
N CYS A 16 -9.36 -13.84 4.34
CA CYS A 16 -9.48 -14.72 5.50
C CYS A 16 -9.01 -16.14 5.23
N ASP A 17 -9.17 -16.60 4.00
CA ASP A 17 -8.79 -17.93 3.53
C ASP A 17 -8.56 -17.86 2.02
N CYS A 18 -7.37 -18.23 1.56
CA CYS A 18 -7.03 -18.27 0.14
C CYS A 18 -7.54 -19.52 -0.60
N LEU A 19 -7.93 -20.58 0.13
CA LEU A 19 -8.47 -21.81 -0.43
C LEU A 19 -10.01 -21.82 -0.48
N ALA A 20 -10.66 -20.86 0.18
CA ALA A 20 -12.12 -20.74 0.17
C ALA A 20 -12.63 -20.46 -1.26
N PRO A 21 -13.64 -21.22 -1.75
CA PRO A 21 -14.17 -21.01 -3.10
C PRO A 21 -14.85 -19.63 -3.21
N PRO A 22 -14.58 -18.86 -4.28
CA PRO A 22 -15.19 -17.55 -4.46
C PRO A 22 -16.69 -17.67 -4.72
N VAL A 23 -17.48 -16.80 -4.09
CA VAL A 23 -18.94 -16.78 -4.25
C VAL A 23 -19.32 -15.84 -5.40
N LYS A 24 -20.13 -16.34 -6.33
CA LYS A 24 -20.63 -15.55 -7.47
C LYS A 24 -21.65 -14.51 -7.00
N VAL A 25 -21.48 -13.27 -7.45
CA VAL A 25 -22.47 -12.21 -7.22
C VAL A 25 -23.59 -12.33 -8.23
N THR A 26 -24.83 -12.40 -7.75
CA THR A 26 -26.04 -12.30 -8.58
C THR A 26 -26.30 -10.83 -8.88
N GLN A 27 -26.41 -10.50 -10.16
CA GLN A 27 -26.64 -9.14 -10.63
C GLN A 27 -27.82 -9.10 -11.61
N ASP A 28 -28.48 -7.94 -11.70
CA ASP A 28 -29.57 -7.72 -12.66
C ASP A 28 -29.04 -7.84 -14.09
N LYS A 29 -29.79 -8.52 -14.96
CA LYS A 29 -29.44 -8.70 -16.39
C LYS A 29 -29.44 -7.39 -17.17
N ARG A 30 -30.07 -6.33 -16.63
CA ARG A 30 -30.09 -4.98 -17.21
C ARG A 30 -28.76 -4.23 -17.08
N LEU A 31 -27.81 -4.74 -16.29
CA LEU A 31 -26.49 -4.14 -16.18
C LEU A 31 -25.63 -4.56 -17.38
N ASP A 32 -25.17 -3.57 -18.15
CA ASP A 32 -24.33 -3.79 -19.34
C ASP A 32 -22.95 -4.37 -18.99
N GLN A 33 -22.51 -4.22 -17.75
CA GLN A 33 -21.23 -4.69 -17.26
C GLN A 33 -21.32 -5.17 -15.80
N PRO A 34 -20.41 -6.07 -15.36
CA PRO A 34 -20.37 -6.51 -13.98
C PRO A 34 -20.16 -5.37 -12.99
N LEU A 35 -20.77 -5.48 -11.81
CA LEU A 35 -20.57 -4.51 -10.73
C LEU A 35 -19.07 -4.41 -10.35
N SER A 36 -18.56 -3.18 -10.26
CA SER A 36 -17.21 -2.94 -9.79
C SER A 36 -17.09 -3.20 -8.29
N LEU A 37 -16.39 -4.28 -7.92
CA LEU A 37 -16.09 -4.62 -6.52
C LEU A 37 -14.76 -4.04 -6.04
N CYS A 38 -14.17 -3.10 -6.78
CA CYS A 38 -12.88 -2.50 -6.45
C CYS A 38 -12.81 -1.97 -5.01
N GLY A 39 -13.88 -1.35 -4.50
CA GLY A 39 -13.97 -0.85 -3.12
C GLY A 39 -14.50 -1.85 -2.09
N SER A 40 -14.85 -3.07 -2.49
CA SER A 40 -15.44 -4.06 -1.58
C SER A 40 -14.38 -4.71 -0.70
N ILE A 41 -14.63 -4.70 0.61
CA ILE A 41 -13.79 -5.39 1.61
C ILE A 41 -13.83 -6.92 1.47
N LEU A 42 -14.88 -7.46 0.84
CA LEU A 42 -15.10 -8.90 0.64
C LEU A 42 -14.65 -9.37 -0.75
N ARG A 43 -14.01 -8.51 -1.55
CA ARG A 43 -13.58 -8.87 -2.90
C ARG A 43 -12.60 -10.04 -2.86
N ALA A 44 -13.01 -11.14 -3.49
CA ALA A 44 -12.19 -12.35 -3.62
C ALA A 44 -10.81 -12.03 -4.25
N PRO A 45 -9.74 -12.73 -3.82
CA PRO A 45 -8.46 -12.67 -4.51
C PRO A 45 -8.58 -13.20 -5.94
N HIS A 46 -7.77 -12.64 -6.83
CA HIS A 46 -7.56 -13.24 -8.15
C HIS A 46 -6.90 -14.62 -7.98
N GLY A 47 -7.25 -15.62 -8.80
CA GLY A 47 -6.79 -17.00 -8.66
C GLY A 47 -5.27 -17.15 -8.59
N CYS A 48 -4.52 -16.39 -9.40
CA CYS A 48 -3.06 -16.34 -9.32
C CYS A 48 -2.54 -15.93 -7.93
N HIS A 49 -3.16 -14.94 -7.28
CA HIS A 49 -2.75 -14.52 -5.94
C HIS A 49 -3.18 -15.51 -4.84
N ALA A 50 -4.34 -16.15 -5.00
CA ALA A 50 -4.77 -17.22 -4.11
C ALA A 50 -3.78 -18.41 -4.15
N GLN A 51 -3.38 -18.83 -5.36
CA GLN A 51 -2.37 -19.88 -5.53
C GLN A 51 -1.00 -19.45 -4.99
N TYR A 52 -0.59 -18.19 -5.20
CA TYR A 52 0.64 -17.66 -4.63
C TYR A 52 0.64 -17.73 -3.10
N MET A 53 -0.47 -17.34 -2.47
CA MET A 53 -0.65 -17.45 -1.01
C MET A 53 -0.55 -18.89 -0.53
N ALA A 54 -1.21 -19.83 -1.21
CA ALA A 54 -1.15 -21.26 -0.91
C ALA A 54 0.28 -21.80 -1.02
N ASN A 55 1.00 -21.47 -2.10
CA ASN A 55 2.39 -21.89 -2.31
C ASN A 55 3.34 -21.32 -1.25
N MET A 56 3.04 -20.14 -0.71
CA MET A 56 3.80 -19.50 0.37
C MET A 56 3.46 -20.07 1.76
N GLY A 57 2.41 -20.88 1.89
CA GLY A 57 1.90 -21.32 3.20
C GLY A 57 1.15 -20.23 3.98
N SER A 58 0.67 -19.19 3.28
CA SER A 58 -0.10 -18.08 3.85
C SER A 58 -1.59 -18.33 3.61
N MET A 59 -2.28 -18.88 4.60
CA MET A 59 -3.72 -19.19 4.50
C MET A 59 -4.57 -17.93 4.58
N ALA A 60 -4.21 -16.99 5.46
CA ALA A 60 -4.86 -15.69 5.57
C ALA A 60 -3.84 -14.55 5.43
N SER A 61 -4.30 -13.40 4.94
CA SER A 61 -3.48 -12.21 4.80
C SER A 61 -4.22 -10.92 5.13
N LEU A 62 -3.52 -9.99 5.76
CA LEU A 62 -3.95 -8.60 5.93
C LEU A 62 -2.86 -7.70 5.33
N VAL A 63 -3.22 -6.92 4.32
CA VAL A 63 -2.31 -6.01 3.61
C VAL A 63 -2.75 -4.58 3.88
N MET A 64 -1.79 -3.71 4.23
CA MET A 64 -2.02 -2.30 4.48
C MET A 64 -1.04 -1.44 3.68
N SER A 65 -1.54 -0.38 3.06
CA SER A 65 -0.73 0.51 2.21
C SER A 65 0.03 1.53 3.05
N VAL A 66 1.36 1.63 2.85
CA VAL A 66 2.18 2.71 3.41
C VAL A 66 2.35 3.77 2.33
N THR A 67 1.79 4.95 2.57
CA THR A 67 1.90 6.09 1.67
C THR A 67 2.72 7.19 2.30
N ILE A 68 3.62 7.80 1.52
CA ILE A 68 4.37 8.99 1.92
C ILE A 68 4.05 10.13 0.95
N ASN A 69 4.45 11.35 1.31
CA ASN A 69 4.32 12.49 0.43
C ASN A 69 5.34 12.37 -0.72
N GLU A 70 4.93 12.76 -1.92
CA GLU A 70 5.82 12.88 -3.06
C GLU A 70 6.12 14.38 -3.23
N GLU A 71 7.41 14.72 -3.24
CA GLU A 71 7.87 16.06 -3.60
C GLU A 71 7.79 16.15 -5.12
N ASP A 72 6.69 16.69 -5.65
CA ASP A 72 6.63 17.04 -7.06
C ASP A 72 7.52 18.28 -7.29
N ASP A 73 8.65 18.12 -7.98
CA ASP A 73 9.46 19.19 -8.59
C ASP A 73 8.70 19.89 -9.74
N LYS A 74 7.38 20.09 -9.61
CA LYS A 74 6.56 20.76 -10.62
C LYS A 74 6.00 22.06 -10.08
N PRO A 75 6.44 23.21 -10.61
CA PRO A 75 6.06 24.53 -10.12
C PRO A 75 4.70 25.00 -10.69
N ASP A 76 3.69 24.11 -10.78
CA ASP A 76 2.39 24.49 -11.33
C ASP A 76 1.23 24.07 -10.41
N ASN A 77 0.72 25.07 -9.70
CA ASN A 77 -0.69 25.33 -9.38
C ASN A 77 -1.67 24.14 -9.36
N ASP A 78 -1.50 23.22 -8.40
CA ASP A 78 -2.62 22.66 -7.65
C ASP A 78 -2.07 22.05 -6.35
N GLN A 79 -2.50 22.59 -5.20
CA GLN A 79 -2.00 22.26 -3.84
C GLN A 79 -2.41 20.85 -3.34
N GLN A 80 -2.49 19.86 -4.23
CA GLN A 80 -2.81 18.50 -3.85
C GLN A 80 -1.52 17.70 -3.75
N GLN A 81 -0.88 17.81 -2.58
CA GLN A 81 0.29 17.03 -2.18
C GLN A 81 0.11 15.57 -2.63
N SER A 82 0.83 15.18 -3.69
CA SER A 82 0.67 13.87 -4.31
C SER A 82 1.20 12.82 -3.34
N ARG A 83 0.40 11.77 -3.10
CA ARG A 83 0.78 10.69 -2.19
C ARG A 83 1.23 9.49 -3.00
N LYS A 84 2.44 9.01 -2.72
CA LYS A 84 3.02 7.84 -3.35
C LYS A 84 2.88 6.61 -2.47
N LEU A 85 2.62 5.45 -3.10
CA LEU A 85 2.77 4.16 -2.42
C LEU A 85 4.26 3.85 -2.20
N TRP A 86 4.75 4.09 -0.99
CA TRP A 86 6.11 3.74 -0.58
C TRP A 86 6.27 2.22 -0.47
N GLY A 87 5.32 1.56 0.18
CA GLY A 87 5.39 0.13 0.46
C GLY A 87 4.10 -0.45 1.02
N LEU A 88 4.17 -1.69 1.49
CA LEU A 88 3.05 -2.41 2.11
C LEU A 88 3.50 -2.99 3.43
N VAL A 89 2.64 -2.95 4.44
CA VAL A 89 2.73 -3.84 5.60
C VAL A 89 1.84 -5.05 5.32
N VAL A 90 2.44 -6.24 5.34
CA VAL A 90 1.77 -7.49 5.00
C VAL A 90 1.85 -8.43 6.20
N CYS A 91 0.70 -8.83 6.70
CA CYS A 91 0.57 -9.87 7.73
C CYS A 91 0.14 -11.18 7.07
N HIS A 92 0.73 -12.29 7.51
CA HIS A 92 0.35 -13.65 7.10
C HIS A 92 -0.12 -14.45 8.31
N HIS A 93 -0.98 -15.42 8.06
CA HIS A 93 -1.38 -16.41 9.05
C HIS A 93 -1.39 -17.80 8.40
N SER A 94 -0.89 -18.81 9.12
CA SER A 94 -0.86 -20.21 8.66
C SER A 94 -2.21 -20.91 8.73
N SER A 95 -3.24 -20.25 9.27
CA SER A 95 -4.62 -20.72 9.37
C SER A 95 -5.58 -19.61 8.95
N HIS A 96 -6.85 -19.96 8.72
CA HIS A 96 -7.89 -18.98 8.43
C HIS A 96 -7.97 -17.94 9.55
N ARG A 97 -8.08 -16.66 9.19
CA ARG A 97 -8.15 -15.58 10.18
C ARG A 97 -9.04 -14.43 9.72
N PHE A 98 -10.09 -14.19 10.48
CA PHE A 98 -10.93 -13.01 10.35
C PHE A 98 -10.52 -11.96 11.37
N VAL A 99 -10.26 -10.74 10.92
CA VAL A 99 -9.92 -9.60 11.79
C VAL A 99 -11.11 -8.65 11.77
N PRO A 100 -11.79 -8.35 12.89
CA PRO A 100 -12.95 -7.44 12.90
C PRO A 100 -12.64 -6.05 12.35
N PHE A 101 -13.65 -5.38 11.78
CA PHE A 101 -13.50 -4.05 11.19
C PHE A 101 -12.88 -3.00 12.14
N PRO A 102 -13.30 -2.88 13.42
CA PRO A 102 -12.72 -1.89 14.32
C PRO A 102 -11.20 -2.02 14.47
N LEU A 103 -10.70 -3.26 14.52
CA LEU A 103 -9.26 -3.52 14.62
C LEU A 103 -8.54 -3.17 13.31
N ARG A 104 -9.12 -3.50 12.16
CA ARG A 104 -8.56 -3.11 10.85
C ARG A 104 -8.49 -1.59 10.69
N TYR A 105 -9.51 -0.86 11.18
CA TYR A 105 -9.53 0.59 11.16
C TYR A 105 -8.46 1.20 12.08
N ALA A 106 -8.30 0.65 13.29
CA ALA A 106 -7.21 1.04 14.18
C ALA A 106 -5.82 0.79 13.55
N CYS A 107 -5.64 -0.33 12.87
CA CYS A 107 -4.41 -0.60 12.13
C CYS A 107 -4.21 0.36 10.96
N GLU A 108 -5.27 0.74 10.23
CA GLU A 108 -5.18 1.76 9.18
C GLU A 108 -4.63 3.08 9.73
N PHE A 109 -5.15 3.54 10.86
CA PHE A 109 -4.66 4.74 11.53
C PHE A 109 -3.19 4.61 11.93
N LEU A 110 -2.81 3.48 12.54
CA LEU A 110 -1.41 3.22 12.90
C LEU A 110 -0.48 3.29 11.67
N ILE A 111 -0.91 2.75 10.53
CA ILE A 111 -0.14 2.79 9.28
C ILE A 111 -0.02 4.20 8.71
N GLN A 112 -1.03 5.07 8.92
CA GLN A 112 -0.93 6.49 8.56
C GLN A 112 0.14 7.20 9.40
N VAL A 113 0.16 6.98 10.72
CA VAL A 113 1.20 7.52 11.61
C VAL A 113 2.58 6.98 11.23
N PHE A 114 2.68 5.69 10.95
CA PHE A 114 3.91 5.07 10.45
C PHE A 114 4.39 5.73 9.15
N GLY A 115 3.49 5.97 8.19
CA GLY A 115 3.82 6.65 6.93
C GLY A 115 4.38 8.06 7.14
N VAL A 116 3.83 8.83 8.08
CA VAL A 116 4.36 10.16 8.44
C VAL A 116 5.79 10.05 8.99
N GLN A 117 6.05 9.07 9.87
CA GLN A 117 7.40 8.88 10.41
C GLN A 117 8.38 8.44 9.31
N VAL A 118 7.98 7.50 8.44
CA VAL A 118 8.82 7.09 7.29
C VAL A 118 9.15 8.28 6.40
N ASN A 119 8.17 9.14 6.11
CA ASN A 119 8.38 10.35 5.31
C ASN A 119 9.47 11.25 5.93
N LYS A 120 9.38 11.51 7.24
CA LYS A 120 10.36 12.30 7.98
C LYS A 120 11.77 11.70 7.94
N GLU A 121 11.90 10.38 8.11
CA GLU A 121 13.21 9.71 8.05
C GLU A 121 13.81 9.77 6.64
N VAL A 122 12.98 9.65 5.60
CA VAL A 122 13.41 9.76 4.20
C VAL A 122 13.91 11.18 3.89
N GLU A 123 13.17 12.20 4.31
CA GLU A 123 13.56 13.61 4.17
C GLU A 123 14.88 13.91 4.92
N LEU A 124 14.99 13.47 6.18
CA LEU A 124 16.21 13.65 6.97
C LEU A 124 17.42 12.98 6.30
N ALA A 125 17.23 11.75 5.80
CA ALA A 125 18.30 11.04 5.09
C ALA A 125 18.69 11.75 3.78
N ALA A 126 17.75 12.40 3.09
CA ALA A 126 18.05 13.20 1.90
C ALA A 126 18.89 14.44 2.25
N GLN A 127 18.49 15.19 3.29
CA GLN A 127 19.23 16.35 3.78
C GLN A 127 20.66 16.00 4.21
N LEU A 128 20.84 14.87 4.91
CA LEU A 128 22.16 14.41 5.31
C LEU A 128 23.05 14.05 4.11
N ARG A 129 22.46 13.41 3.08
CA ARG A 129 23.16 13.12 1.82
C ARG A 129 23.57 14.41 1.10
N GLU A 130 22.67 15.37 0.98
CA GLU A 130 22.95 16.66 0.34
C GLU A 130 24.08 17.42 1.07
N LYS A 131 24.01 17.50 2.39
CA LYS A 131 25.07 18.10 3.22
C LYS A 131 26.41 17.41 3.01
N HIS A 132 26.42 16.08 2.92
CA HIS A 132 27.66 15.33 2.64
C HIS A 132 28.21 15.68 1.26
N ILE A 133 27.36 15.72 0.22
CA ILE A 133 27.78 16.05 -1.15
C ILE A 133 28.40 17.46 -1.18
N LEU A 134 27.73 18.45 -0.60
CA LEU A 134 28.22 19.82 -0.51
C LEU A 134 29.59 19.88 0.19
N ARG A 135 29.74 19.19 1.32
CA ARG A 135 31.03 19.14 2.04
C ARG A 135 32.15 18.53 1.18
N THR A 136 31.86 17.44 0.48
CA THR A 136 32.84 16.82 -0.43
C THR A 136 33.21 17.75 -1.57
N GLN A 137 32.22 18.45 -2.17
CA GLN A 137 32.47 19.44 -3.22
C GLN A 137 33.36 20.58 -2.72
N THR A 138 33.12 21.13 -1.53
CA THR A 138 33.97 22.16 -0.93
C THR A 138 35.41 21.67 -0.77
N VAL A 139 35.61 20.47 -0.21
CA VAL A 139 36.95 19.89 -0.04
C VAL A 139 37.67 19.69 -1.38
N LEU A 140 36.96 19.26 -2.42
CA LEU A 140 37.54 19.10 -3.75
C LEU A 140 37.91 20.43 -4.40
N CYS A 141 37.10 21.48 -4.20
CA CYS A 141 37.41 22.82 -4.67
C CYS A 141 38.64 23.43 -3.97
N ASP A 142 38.83 23.16 -2.67
CA ASP A 142 39.99 23.64 -1.90
C ASP A 142 41.31 22.93 -2.28
N MET A 143 41.25 21.80 -3.00
CA MET A 143 42.42 21.05 -3.48
C MET A 143 42.93 21.49 -4.87
N LEU A 144 42.19 22.36 -5.56
CA LEU A 144 42.55 22.91 -6.88
C LEU A 144 43.22 24.28 -6.73
#